data_AF-S6UD94-F1
#
_entry.id   AF-S6UD94-F1
#
_cell.length_a   1.000
_cell.length_b   1.000
_cell.length_c   1.000
_cell.angle_alpha   90.00
_cell.angle_beta   90.00
_cell.angle_gamma   90.00
#
_symmetry.space_group_name_H-M   'P 1'
#
loop_
_entity.id
_entity.type
_entity.pdbx_description
1 polymer ?
#
loop_
_entity_poly.entity_id
_entity_poly.type
_entity_poly.pdbx_seq_one_letter_code
_entity_poly.pdbx_strand_id
1 'polypeptide(L)'
;MFGMTHETFLLVDALVTIVGLVLLITTFKVHPFVALTLAAGFLGLTSGMPVEKVMKSFQDGFGGVLGFVGIILGLGTMLGKLMADSGGADQIAQTLIRTFGKQKVHWAMMFSAFLVGIPLFFEIGFVL
;
A
#
# COMPACT_ATOMS: atom_id res chain seq x y z
N MET A 1 13.21 34.31 -10.99
CA MET A 1 13.60 34.10 -9.58
C MET A 1 13.44 32.60 -9.32
N PHE A 2 14.41 31.70 -9.50
CA PHE A 2 15.82 31.64 -9.14
C PHE A 2 16.70 31.38 -10.37
N GLY A 3 17.97 31.79 -10.36
CA GLY A 3 18.94 31.53 -11.45
C GLY A 3 19.39 30.06 -11.56
N MET A 4 18.50 29.10 -11.34
CA MET A 4 18.75 27.67 -11.45
C MET A 4 18.32 27.15 -12.83
N THR A 5 19.08 26.21 -13.38
CA THR A 5 18.67 25.41 -14.53
C THR A 5 17.34 24.72 -14.25
N HIS A 6 16.46 24.66 -15.25
CA HIS A 6 15.07 24.16 -15.11
C HIS A 6 15.03 22.74 -14.51
N GLU A 7 16.01 21.91 -14.83
CA GLU A 7 16.18 20.56 -14.28
C GLU A 7 16.46 20.57 -12.78
N THR A 8 17.30 21.49 -12.30
CA THR A 8 17.64 21.61 -10.88
C THR A 8 16.42 22.03 -10.06
N PHE A 9 15.57 22.91 -10.61
CA PHE A 9 14.33 23.30 -9.95
C PHE A 9 13.39 22.11 -9.77
N LEU A 10 13.17 21.30 -10.81
CA LEU A 10 12.31 20.10 -10.72
C LEU A 10 12.85 19.07 -9.73
N LEU A 11 14.17 18.87 -9.68
CA LEU A 11 14.80 17.96 -8.72
C LEU A 11 14.63 18.43 -7.27
N VAL A 12 14.80 19.74 -7.03
CA VAL A 12 14.61 20.32 -5.70
C VAL A 12 13.14 20.24 -5.28
N ASP A 13 12.21 20.54 -6.18
CA ASP A 13 10.78 20.48 -5.92
C ASP A 13 10.29 19.05 -5.62
N ALA A 14 10.80 18.06 -6.36
CA ALA A 14 10.58 16.65 -6.07
C ALA A 14 11.12 16.25 -4.69
N LEU A 15 12.33 16.69 -4.34
CA LEU A 15 12.93 16.42 -3.03
C LEU A 15 12.09 17.02 -1.89
N VAL A 16 11.65 18.27 -2.03
CA VAL A 16 10.78 18.95 -1.05
C VAL A 16 9.46 18.21 -0.90
N THR A 17 8.87 17.76 -2.02
CA THR A 17 7.62 16.99 -1.99
C THR A 17 7.79 15.65 -1.26
N ILE A 18 8.86 14.91 -1.51
CA ILE A 18 9.14 13.62 -0.84
C ILE A 18 9.33 13.83 0.65
N VAL A 19 10.12 14.82 1.06
CA VAL A 19 10.32 15.15 2.47
C VAL A 19 9.00 15.55 3.12
N GLY A 20 8.20 16.39 2.46
CA GLY A 20 6.87 16.79 2.92
C GLY A 20 5.92 15.60 3.09
N LEU A 21 5.89 14.68 2.12
CA LEU A 21 5.11 13.45 2.19
C LEU A 21 5.52 12.58 3.40
N VAL A 22 6.81 12.35 3.58
CA VAL A 22 7.32 11.57 4.72
C VAL A 22 6.92 12.22 6.04
N LEU A 23 7.03 13.55 6.15
CA LEU A 23 6.61 14.29 7.35
C LEU A 23 5.09 14.19 7.58
N LEU A 24 4.27 14.30 6.52
CA LEU A 24 2.82 14.14 6.62
C LEU A 24 2.43 12.77 7.21
N ILE A 25 3.07 11.71 6.75
CA ILE A 25 2.76 10.34 7.18
C ILE A 25 3.34 10.06 8.57
N THR A 26 4.62 10.38 8.81
CA THR A 26 5.34 9.97 10.03
C THR A 26 5.06 10.88 11.22
N THR A 27 5.02 12.20 10.99
CA THR A 27 4.92 13.20 12.07
C THR A 27 3.48 13.64 12.26
N PHE A 28 2.80 14.02 11.18
CA PHE A 28 1.41 14.48 11.23
C PHE A 28 0.40 13.33 11.23
N LYS A 29 0.84 12.07 11.04
CA LYS A 29 0.01 10.87 11.05
C LYS A 29 -1.19 10.96 10.10
N VAL A 30 -1.01 11.67 8.98
CA VAL A 30 -2.01 11.75 7.93
C VAL A 30 -2.10 10.39 7.24
N HIS A 31 -3.32 9.95 6.93
CA HIS A 31 -3.54 8.70 6.21
C HIS A 31 -2.73 8.68 4.90
N PRO A 32 -1.95 7.62 4.59
CA PRO A 32 -1.03 7.61 3.44
C PRO A 32 -1.69 7.98 2.12
N PHE A 33 -2.91 7.49 1.88
CA PHE A 33 -3.69 7.85 0.68
C PHE A 33 -3.91 9.36 0.52
N VAL A 34 -4.27 10.06 1.61
CA VAL A 34 -4.48 11.51 1.59
C VAL A 34 -3.16 12.24 1.42
N ALA A 35 -2.11 11.81 2.13
CA ALA A 35 -0.77 12.38 2.02
C ALA A 35 -0.21 12.26 0.60
N LEU A 36 -0.33 11.10 -0.03
CA LEU A 36 0.09 10.84 -1.42
C LEU A 36 -0.69 11.72 -2.41
N THR A 37 -2.00 11.86 -2.22
CA THR A 37 -2.85 12.70 -3.08
C THR A 37 -2.43 14.17 -3.00
N LEU A 38 -2.22 14.68 -1.79
CA LEU A 38 -1.77 16.06 -1.56
C LEU A 38 -0.37 16.28 -2.13
N ALA A 39 0.56 15.34 -1.93
CA ALA A 39 1.92 15.44 -2.45
C ALA A 39 1.96 15.42 -3.99
N ALA A 40 1.20 14.53 -4.63
CA ALA A 40 1.10 14.46 -6.09
C ALA A 40 0.46 15.73 -6.67
N GLY A 41 -0.59 16.25 -6.03
CA GLY A 41 -1.21 17.51 -6.41
C GLY A 41 -0.25 18.70 -6.24
N PHE A 42 0.46 18.76 -5.11
CA PHE A 42 1.47 19.78 -4.84
C PHE A 42 2.55 19.79 -5.92
N LEU A 43 3.22 18.66 -6.15
CA LEU A 43 4.30 18.53 -7.13
C LEU A 43 3.85 18.87 -8.55
N GLY A 44 2.66 18.40 -8.96
CA GLY A 44 2.13 18.70 -10.29
C GLY A 44 1.89 20.19 -10.52
N LEU A 45 1.40 20.89 -9.49
CA LEU A 45 1.14 22.33 -9.55
C LEU A 45 2.43 23.16 -9.50
N THR A 46 3.39 22.78 -8.65
CA THR A 46 4.68 23.49 -8.50
C THR A 46 5.64 23.24 -9.65
N SER A 47 5.54 22.09 -10.32
CA SER A 47 6.29 21.77 -11.55
C SER A 47 5.81 22.55 -12.79
N GLY A 48 4.76 23.36 -12.67
CA GLY A 48 4.25 24.19 -13.78
C GLY A 48 3.41 23.42 -14.81
N MET A 49 2.91 22.23 -14.46
CA MET A 49 2.00 21.50 -15.35
C MET A 49 0.61 22.16 -15.38
N PRO A 50 -0.06 22.20 -16.54
CA PRO A 50 -1.48 22.55 -16.61
C PRO A 50 -2.31 21.67 -15.68
N VAL A 51 -3.26 22.25 -14.94
CA VAL A 51 -4.09 21.54 -13.94
C VAL A 51 -4.76 20.29 -14.53
N GLU A 52 -5.23 20.38 -15.77
CA GLU A 52 -5.84 19.26 -16.48
C GLU A 52 -4.86 18.10 -16.71
N LYS A 53 -3.60 18.41 -17.01
CA LYS A 53 -2.54 17.39 -17.13
C LYS A 53 -2.18 16.78 -15.78
N VAL A 54 -2.17 17.56 -14.69
CA VAL A 54 -1.92 17.03 -13.34
C VAL A 54 -2.97 15.99 -12.97
N MET A 55 -4.26 16.31 -13.17
CA MET A 55 -5.36 15.37 -12.90
C MET A 55 -5.24 14.11 -13.76
N LYS A 56 -4.93 14.27 -15.04
CA LYS A 56 -4.76 13.13 -15.95
C LYS A 56 -3.57 12.25 -15.56
N SER A 57 -2.41 12.83 -15.27
CA SER A 57 -1.23 12.07 -14.83
C SER A 57 -1.46 11.36 -13.49
N PHE A 58 -2.19 11.98 -12.56
CA PHE A 58 -2.60 11.31 -11.32
C PHE A 58 -3.52 10.12 -11.61
N GLN A 59 -4.55 10.31 -12.44
CA GLN A 59 -5.48 9.24 -12.83
C GLN A 59 -4.79 8.10 -13.57
N ASP A 60 -3.87 8.41 -14.48
CA ASP A 60 -3.13 7.40 -15.25
C ASP A 60 -2.20 6.59 -14.33
N GLY A 61 -1.47 7.25 -13.44
CA GLY A 61 -0.58 6.58 -12.49
C GLY A 61 -1.35 5.74 -11.47
N PHE A 62 -2.31 6.36 -10.77
CA PHE A 62 -3.14 5.69 -9.77
C PHE A 62 -4.01 4.58 -10.39
N GLY A 63 -4.64 4.86 -11.53
CA GLY A 63 -5.48 3.93 -12.27
C GLY A 63 -4.70 2.75 -12.84
N GLY A 64 -3.44 2.95 -13.25
CA GLY A 64 -2.55 1.86 -13.66
C GLY A 64 -2.26 0.89 -12.51
N VAL A 65 -1.95 1.41 -11.32
CA VAL A 65 -1.70 0.60 -10.12
C VAL A 65 -2.98 -0.11 -9.66
N LEU A 66 -4.10 0.60 -9.58
CA LEU A 66 -5.39 0.00 -9.24
C LEU A 66 -5.87 -1.00 -10.28
N GLY A 67 -5.60 -0.78 -11.57
CA GLY A 67 -5.95 -1.72 -12.63
C GLY A 67 -5.16 -3.02 -12.50
N PHE A 68 -3.88 -2.94 -12.14
CA PHE A 68 -3.02 -4.10 -11.93
C PHE A 68 -3.38 -4.88 -10.65
N VAL A 69 -3.58 -4.19 -9.53
CA VAL A 69 -3.76 -4.84 -8.21
C VAL A 69 -5.22 -5.00 -7.83
N GLY A 70 -6.13 -4.18 -8.35
CA GLY A 70 -7.49 -4.03 -7.82
C GLY A 70 -8.38 -5.27 -7.90
N ILE A 71 -8.29 -6.05 -8.98
CA ILE A 71 -9.04 -7.32 -9.09
C ILE A 71 -8.48 -8.36 -8.13
N ILE A 72 -7.15 -8.44 -8.05
CA ILE A 72 -6.47 -9.37 -7.13
C ILE A 72 -6.86 -9.02 -5.70
N LEU A 73 -6.88 -7.72 -5.35
CA LEU A 73 -7.29 -7.18 -4.05
C LEU A 73 -8.75 -7.46 -3.73
N GLY A 74 -9.63 -7.24 -4.70
CA GLY A 74 -11.06 -7.55 -4.54
C GLY A 74 -11.29 -9.04 -4.27
N LEU A 75 -10.68 -9.92 -5.07
CA LEU A 75 -10.84 -11.37 -4.90
C LEU A 75 -10.14 -11.90 -3.65
N GLY A 76 -8.95 -11.39 -3.33
CA GLY A 76 -8.16 -11.74 -2.15
C GLY A 76 -8.91 -11.39 -0.87
N THR A 77 -9.45 -10.18 -0.77
CA THR A 77 -10.26 -9.74 0.38
C THR A 77 -11.56 -10.53 0.51
N MET A 78 -12.24 -10.86 -0.61
CA MET A 78 -13.42 -11.73 -0.59
C MET A 78 -13.09 -13.14 -0.10
N LEU A 79 -12.04 -13.78 -0.63
CA LEU A 79 -11.59 -15.10 -0.20
C LEU A 79 -11.16 -15.11 1.26
N GLY A 80 -10.41 -14.08 1.69
CA GLY A 80 -10.00 -13.90 3.07
C GLY A 80 -11.18 -13.80 4.03
N LYS A 81 -12.20 -13.01 3.65
CA LYS A 81 -13.42 -12.89 4.45
C LYS A 81 -14.24 -14.18 4.49
N LEU A 82 -14.40 -14.86 3.37
CA LEU A 82 -15.08 -16.17 3.34
C LEU A 82 -14.34 -17.21 4.19
N MET A 83 -13.00 -17.21 4.18
CA MET A 83 -12.20 -18.12 4.98
C MET A 83 -12.32 -17.83 6.49
N ALA A 84 -12.40 -16.55 6.87
CA ALA A 84 -12.63 -16.13 8.25
C ALA A 84 -14.06 -16.46 8.71
N ASP A 85 -15.07 -16.11 7.90
CA ASP A 85 -16.49 -16.27 8.25
C ASP A 85 -16.92 -17.76 8.23
N SER A 86 -16.29 -18.61 7.42
CA SER A 86 -16.56 -20.07 7.37
C SER A 86 -15.82 -20.89 8.43
N GLY A 87 -14.90 -20.30 9.18
CA GLY A 87 -14.00 -21.05 10.07
C GLY A 87 -12.94 -21.88 9.35
N GLY A 88 -12.77 -21.69 8.03
CA GLY A 88 -11.73 -22.37 7.25
C GLY A 88 -10.33 -22.06 7.77
N ALA A 89 -10.07 -20.81 8.19
CA ALA A 89 -8.80 -20.41 8.80
C ALA A 89 -8.55 -21.15 10.13
N ASP A 90 -9.58 -21.29 10.97
CA ASP A 90 -9.49 -22.03 12.23
C ASP A 90 -9.24 -23.52 12.00
N GLN A 91 -9.84 -24.10 10.95
CA GLN A 91 -9.62 -25.49 10.59
C GLN A 91 -8.18 -25.75 10.14
N ILE A 92 -7.59 -24.83 9.36
CA ILE A 92 -6.18 -24.89 8.96
C ILE A 92 -5.29 -24.82 10.20
N ALA A 93 -5.55 -23.87 11.10
CA ALA A 93 -4.79 -23.69 12.33
C ALA A 93 -4.83 -24.94 13.23
N GLN A 94 -6.02 -25.49 13.46
CA GLN A 94 -6.20 -26.71 14.25
C GLN A 94 -5.53 -27.92 13.63
N THR A 95 -5.57 -28.06 12.30
CA THR A 95 -4.90 -29.16 11.59
C THR A 95 -3.39 -29.07 11.76
N LEU A 96 -2.80 -27.89 11.60
CA LEU A 96 -1.37 -27.67 11.83
C LEU A 96 -0.97 -27.92 13.30
N ILE A 97 -1.78 -27.48 14.26
CA ILE A 97 -1.53 -27.74 15.69
C ILE A 97 -1.53 -29.25 15.99
N ARG A 98 -2.46 -30.00 15.38
CA ARG A 98 -2.52 -31.47 15.52
C ARG A 98 -1.30 -32.14 14.89
N THR A 99 -0.86 -31.70 13.73
CA THR A 99 0.30 -32.26 13.01
C THR A 99 1.63 -31.98 13.71
N PHE A 100 1.87 -30.75 14.16
CA PHE A 100 3.11 -30.37 14.85
C PHE A 100 3.14 -30.85 16.32
N GLY A 101 1.98 -31.11 16.91
CA GLY A 101 1.81 -31.57 18.28
C GLY A 101 1.86 -30.46 19.32
N LYS A 102 1.30 -30.74 20.51
CA LYS A 102 1.11 -29.76 21.59
C LYS A 102 2.41 -29.10 22.11
N GLN A 103 3.56 -29.74 21.92
CA GLN A 103 4.86 -29.16 22.30
C GLN A 103 5.33 -28.05 21.34
N LYS A 104 4.86 -28.02 20.08
CA LYS A 104 5.32 -27.09 19.04
C LYS A 104 4.21 -26.17 18.53
N VAL A 105 3.25 -25.84 19.40
CA VAL A 105 2.10 -24.97 19.05
C VAL A 105 2.55 -23.62 18.49
N HIS A 106 3.63 -23.03 19.02
CA HIS A 106 4.18 -21.78 18.48
C HIS A 106 4.57 -21.89 16.99
N TRP A 107 5.20 -22.99 16.58
CA TRP A 107 5.54 -23.24 15.17
C TRP A 107 4.28 -23.44 14.33
N ALA A 108 3.31 -24.20 14.83
CA ALA A 108 2.04 -24.39 14.15
C ALA A 108 1.31 -23.06 13.92
N MET A 109 1.26 -22.18 14.93
CA MET A 109 0.66 -20.86 14.83
C MET A 109 1.40 -19.96 13.85
N MET A 110 2.74 -20.00 13.84
CA MET A 110 3.56 -19.24 12.89
C MET A 110 3.29 -19.68 11.44
N PHE A 111 3.29 -20.98 11.16
CA PHE A 111 2.98 -21.49 9.82
C PHE A 111 1.53 -21.24 9.43
N SER A 112 0.60 -21.32 10.37
CA SER A 112 -0.82 -21.00 10.12
C SER A 112 -0.98 -19.53 9.75
N ALA A 113 -0.39 -18.62 10.53
CA ALA A 113 -0.39 -17.20 10.26
C ALA A 113 0.35 -16.87 8.96
N PHE A 114 1.38 -17.62 8.58
CA PHE A 114 2.07 -17.45 7.30
C PHE A 114 1.19 -17.89 6.13
N LEU A 115 0.60 -19.09 6.19
CA LEU A 115 -0.26 -19.64 5.13
C LEU A 115 -1.53 -18.84 4.93
N VAL A 116 -2.21 -18.48 6.01
CA VAL A 116 -3.46 -17.69 5.98
C VAL A 116 -3.14 -16.21 5.79
N GLY A 117 -1.99 -15.75 6.26
CA GLY A 117 -1.55 -14.37 6.15
C GLY A 117 -1.06 -13.99 4.76
N ILE A 118 -0.50 -14.89 3.95
CA ILE A 118 -0.16 -14.56 2.55
C ILE A 118 -1.39 -14.01 1.80
N PRO A 119 -2.53 -14.71 1.70
CA PRO A 119 -3.69 -14.15 0.99
C PRO A 119 -4.31 -12.92 1.69
N LEU A 120 -4.11 -12.73 3.00
CA LEU A 120 -4.69 -11.60 3.76
C LEU A 120 -3.79 -10.34 3.86
N PHE A 121 -2.47 -10.51 3.88
CA PHE A 121 -1.46 -9.48 4.16
C PHE A 121 -0.51 -9.22 2.98
N PHE A 122 -0.38 -10.16 2.03
CA PHE A 122 0.51 -9.96 0.88
C PHE A 122 0.17 -8.67 0.13
N GLU A 123 -1.11 -8.31 0.09
CA GLU A 123 -1.55 -7.07 -0.57
C GLU A 123 -1.31 -5.83 0.26
N ILE A 124 -1.52 -5.91 1.58
CA ILE A 124 -1.31 -4.78 2.49
C ILE A 124 0.18 -4.41 2.55
N GLY A 125 1.08 -5.41 2.51
CA GLY A 125 2.53 -5.21 2.50
C GLY A 125 3.13 -4.81 1.15
N PHE A 126 2.38 -4.89 0.05
CA PHE A 126 2.82 -4.45 -1.28
C PHE A 126 2.36 -3.01 -1.59
N VAL A 127 1.31 -2.54 -0.92
CA VAL A 127 0.68 -1.22 -1.15
C VAL A 127 1.15 -0.15 -0.14
N LEU A 128 1.63 -0.57 1.04
CA LEU A 128 2.20 0.31 2.07
C LEU A 128 3.74 0.28 2.04
#